data_AF-A0A1F8Y5A2-F1
#
_entry.id   AF-A0A1F8Y5A2-F1
#
_cell.length_a   1.000
_cell.length_b   1.000
_cell.length_c   1.000
_cell.angle_alpha   90.00
_cell.angle_beta   90.00
_cell.angle_gamma   90.00
#
_symmetry.space_group_name_H-M   'P 1'
#
loop_
_entity.id
_entity.type
_entity.pdbx_description
1 polymer ?
#
loop_
_entity_poly.entity_id
_entity_poly.type
_entity_poly.pdbx_seq_one_letter_code
_entity_poly.pdbx_strand_id
1 'polypeptide(L)' 'MRTQAQVEQLFRSLYQDLGKNPADLIQVRPVDGGWDNALSYEVTRKDKKKTRVWRRDLDDNNNENIKASLRQFS' A
#
# COMPACT_ATOMS: atom_id res chain seq x y z
N MET A 1 7.74 -10.28 10.14
CA MET A 1 6.85 -10.31 8.95
C MET A 1 5.57 -9.59 9.30
N ARG A 2 5.06 -8.70 8.44
CA ARG A 2 3.79 -8.01 8.67
C ARG A 2 2.62 -8.86 8.20
N THR A 3 1.53 -8.88 8.96
CA THR A 3 0.28 -9.54 8.54
C THR A 3 -0.48 -8.68 7.52
N GLN A 4 -1.45 -9.28 6.82
CA GLN A 4 -2.36 -8.54 5.94
C GLN A 4 -2.97 -7.31 6.63
N ALA A 5 -3.53 -7.48 7.83
CA ALA A 5 -4.15 -6.40 8.59
C ALA A 5 -3.17 -5.26 8.90
N GLN A 6 -1.91 -5.58 9.23
CA GLN A 6 -0.88 -4.57 9.50
C GLN A 6 -0.51 -3.79 8.23
N VAL A 7 -0.39 -4.47 7.09
CA VAL A 7 -0.08 -3.82 5.81
C VAL A 7 -1.23 -2.92 5.37
N GLU A 8 -2.47 -3.41 5.46
CA GLU A 8 -3.67 -2.63 5.13
C GLU A 8 -3.82 -1.41 6.04
N GLN A 9 -3.62 -1.56 7.35
CA GLN A 9 -3.68 -0.46 8.29
C GLN A 9 -2.60 0.59 8.01
N LEU A 10 -1.37 0.16 7.69
CA LEU A 10 -0.28 1.07 7.31
C LEU A 10 -0.66 1.92 6.09
N PHE A 11 -1.13 1.28 5.01
CA PHE A 11 -1.52 2.03 3.81
C PHE A 11 -2.69 2.97 4.06
N ARG A 12 -3.70 2.55 4.83
CA ARG A 12 -4.82 3.42 5.23
C ARG A 12 -4.33 4.63 6.03
N SER A 13 -3.45 4.44 7.00
CA SER A 13 -2.88 5.52 7.81
C SER A 13 -2.07 6.49 6.95
N LEU A 14 -1.18 5.99 6.10
CA LEU A 14 -0.35 6.84 5.24
C LEU A 14 -1.17 7.59 4.20
N TYR A 15 -2.26 7.00 3.72
CA TYR A 15 -3.19 7.67 2.81
C TYR A 15 -4.01 8.75 3.52
N GLN A 16 -4.37 8.52 4.79
CA GLN A 16 -4.96 9.55 5.64
C GLN A 16 -4.01 10.73 5.87
N ASP A 17 -2.73 10.46 6.16
CA ASP A 17 -1.70 11.49 6.33
C ASP A 17 -1.54 12.38 5.08
N LEU A 18 -1.85 11.85 3.89
CA LEU A 18 -1.86 12.61 2.64
C LEU A 18 -3.11 13.50 2.48
N GLY A 19 -3.97 13.59 3.51
CA GLY A 19 -5.24 14.30 3.47
C GLY A 19 -6.28 13.62 2.58
N LYS A 20 -6.13 12.32 2.29
CA LYS A 20 -7.07 11.54 1.47
C LYS A 20 -7.97 10.67 2.35
N ASN A 21 -9.09 10.22 1.80
CA ASN A 21 -10.00 9.33 2.51
C ASN A 21 -9.50 7.87 2.43
N PRO A 22 -9.17 7.21 3.55
CA PRO A 22 -8.72 5.81 3.55
C PRO A 22 -9.75 4.84 2.98
N ALA A 23 -11.04 5.19 3.00
CA ALA A 23 -12.10 4.39 2.39
C ALA A 23 -11.98 4.31 0.86
N ASP A 24 -11.22 5.21 0.23
CA ASP A 24 -10.95 5.14 -1.20
C ASP A 24 -10.00 3.98 -1.55
N LEU A 25 -9.22 3.47 -0.60
CA LEU A 25 -8.39 2.27 -0.80
C LEU A 25 -9.27 1.03 -0.61
N ILE A 26 -9.68 0.43 -1.73
CA ILE A 26 -10.65 -0.67 -1.74
C ILE A 26 -9.99 -2.04 -1.71
N GLN A 27 -8.73 -2.14 -2.11
CA GLN A 27 -8.02 -3.41 -2.13
C GLN A 27 -6.51 -3.21 -1.96
N VAL A 28 -5.90 -4.06 -1.13
CA VAL A 28 -4.46 -4.24 -1.05
C VAL A 28 -4.20 -5.71 -1.28
N ARG A 29 -3.37 -6.06 -2.26
CA ARG A 29 -3.04 -7.46 -2.53
C ARG A 29 -1.57 -7.63 -2.88
N PRO A 30 -0.95 -8.77 -2.54
CA PRO A 30 0.40 -9.05 -2.97
C PRO A 30 0.44 -9.47 -4.46
N VAL A 31 1.57 -9.23 -5.14
CA VAL A 31 1.69 -9.48 -6.60
C VAL A 31 2.46 -10.77 -6.92
N ASP A 32 3.56 -11.07 -6.22
CA ASP A 32 4.55 -12.09 -6.64
C ASP A 32 4.73 -13.26 -5.65
N GLY A 33 3.85 -13.36 -4.67
CA GLY A 33 3.87 -14.35 -3.59
C GLY A 33 2.77 -13.97 -2.61
N GLY A 34 2.25 -14.91 -1.82
CA GLY A 34 1.26 -14.55 -0.79
C GLY A 34 1.78 -13.47 0.17
N TRP A 35 0.95 -13.06 1.14
CA TRP A 35 1.30 -12.03 2.12
C TRP A 35 2.66 -12.24 2.79
N ASP A 36 3.06 -13.50 2.94
CA ASP A 36 4.35 -13.89 3.50
C ASP A 36 5.52 -13.51 2.58
N ASN A 37 5.48 -13.78 1.28
CA ASN A 37 6.67 -13.71 0.41
C ASN A 37 6.58 -12.69 -0.72
N ALA A 38 5.55 -11.85 -0.73
CA ALA A 38 5.37 -10.83 -1.75
C ALA A 38 6.59 -9.89 -1.86
N LEU A 39 7.07 -9.65 -3.08
CA LEU A 39 8.07 -8.62 -3.36
C LEU A 39 7.45 -7.22 -3.43
N SER A 40 6.18 -7.16 -3.79
CA SER A 40 5.42 -5.92 -3.92
C SER A 40 3.94 -6.13 -3.63
N TYR A 41 3.28 -5.02 -3.29
CA TYR A 41 1.84 -4.94 -3.07
C TYR A 41 1.22 -4.02 -4.11
N GLU A 42 0.08 -4.44 -4.65
CA GLU A 42 -0.79 -3.59 -5.48
C GLU A 42 -1.87 -3.01 -4.58
N VAL A 43 -1.96 -1.68 -4.57
CA VAL A 43 -3.01 -0.93 -3.89
C VAL A 43 -3.98 -0.42 -4.95
N THR A 44 -5.26 -0.75 -4.81
CA THR A 44 -6.33 -0.34 -5.73
C THR A 44 -7.25 0.66 -5.05
N ARG A 45 -7.54 1.75 -5.76
CA ARG A 45 -8.51 2.76 -5.35
C ARG A 45 -9.91 2.49 -5.89
N LYS A 46 -10.91 3.18 -5.32
CA LYS A 46 -12.32 3.11 -5.72
C LYS A 46 -12.55 3.45 -7.20
N ASP A 47 -11.73 4.33 -7.78
CA ASP A 47 -11.71 4.66 -9.20
C ASP A 47 -11.02 3.59 -10.08
N LYS A 48 -10.71 2.43 -9.49
CA LYS A 48 -9.99 1.29 -10.09
C LYS A 48 -8.54 1.60 -10.47
N LYS A 49 -8.02 2.79 -10.14
CA LYS A 49 -6.60 3.10 -10.33
C LYS A 49 -5.76 2.27 -9.39
N LYS A 50 -4.56 1.93 -9.85
CA LYS A 50 -3.64 1.05 -9.14
C LYS A 50 -2.31 1.74 -8.94
N THR A 51 -1.63 1.35 -7.87
CA THR A 51 -0.22 1.70 -7.66
C THR A 51 0.48 0.51 -7.04
N ARG A 52 1.80 0.45 -7.25
CA ARG A 52 2.66 -0.59 -6.70
C ARG A 52 3.52 -0.01 -5.59
N VAL A 53 3.58 -0.72 -4.46
CA VAL A 53 4.46 -0.42 -3.33
C VAL A 53 5.38 -1.61 -3.11
N TRP A 54 6.69 -1.38 -3.00
CA TRP A 54 7.65 -2.46 -2.81
C TRP A 54 7.72 -2.88 -1.34
N ARG A 55 7.86 -4.18 -1.08
CA ARG A 55 7.97 -4.69 0.29
C ARG A 55 9.15 -4.09 1.06
N ARG A 56 10.29 -3.86 0.39
CA ARG A 56 11.46 -3.23 1.01
C ARG A 56 11.10 -1.88 1.66
N ASP A 57 10.20 -1.11 1.05
CA ASP A 57 9.81 0.19 1.58
C ASP A 57 9.00 0.04 2.88
N LEU A 58 8.24 -1.04 3.02
CA LEU A 58 7.57 -1.38 4.27
C LEU A 58 8.60 -1.87 5.30
N ASP A 59 9.48 -2.80 4.92
CA ASP A 59 10.48 -3.39 5.83
C ASP A 59 11.45 -2.33 6.38
N ASP A 60 11.84 -1.35 5.57
CA ASP A 60 12.70 -0.22 5.97
C ASP A 60 11.94 0.94 6.65
N ASN A 61 10.62 0.83 6.83
CA ASN A 61 9.74 1.91 7.30
C ASN A 61 9.89 3.21 6.47
N ASN A 62 10.12 3.08 5.17
CA ASN A 62 10.27 4.21 4.24
C ASN A 62 8.91 4.79 3.87
N ASN A 63 8.26 5.41 4.85
CA ASN A 63 6.92 5.96 4.75
C ASN A 63 6.79 7.02 3.65
N GLU A 64 7.84 7.80 3.39
CA GLU A 64 7.85 8.80 2.33
C GLU A 64 7.80 8.17 0.93
N ASN A 65 8.53 7.08 0.70
CA ASN A 65 8.46 6.37 -0.57
C ASN A 65 7.09 5.69 -0.77
N ILE A 66 6.54 5.11 0.30
CA ILE A 66 5.18 4.55 0.27
C ILE A 66 4.16 5.65 -0.07
N LYS A 67 4.24 6.82 0.60
CA LYS A 67 3.39 7.98 0.33
C LYS A 67 3.55 8.47 -1.11
N ALA A 68 4.76 8.48 -1.66
CA ALA A 68 5.00 8.85 -3.05
C ALA A 68 4.27 7.90 -4.02
N SER A 69 4.39 6.58 -3.83
CA SER A 69 3.64 5.59 -4.62
C SER A 69 2.13 5.79 -4.50
N LEU A 70 1.62 6.07 -3.31
CA LEU A 70 0.20 6.35 -3.05
C LEU A 70 -0.29 7.68 -3.67
N ARG A 71 0.58 8.57 -4.14
CA ARG A 71 0.19 9.75 -4.92
C ARG A 71 0.08 9.45 -6.41
N GLN A 72 0.84 8.48 -6.90
CA GLN A 72 1.07 8.22 -8.32
C GLN A 72 0.13 7.17 -8.92
N PHE A 73 -1.09 7.04 -8.40
CA PHE A 73 -2.10 6.15 -8.98
C PHE A 73 -2.24 6.35 -10.49
N SER A 74 -1.99 5.29 -11.27
CA SER A 74 -2.13 5.27 -12.73
C SER A 74 -3.60 5.23 -13.15
#